data_AF-A0A531B3Z4-F1
#
_entry.id   AF-A0A531B3Z4-F1
#
_cell.length_a   1.000
_cell.length_b   1.000
_cell.length_c   1.000
_cell.angle_alpha   90.00
_cell.angle_beta   90.00
_cell.angle_gamma   90.00
#
_symmetry.space_group_name_H-M   'P 1'
#
loop_
_entity.id
_entity.type
_entity.pdbx_description
1 polymer ?
#
loop_
_entity_poly.entity_id
_entity_poly.type
_entity_poly.pdbx_seq_one_letter_code
_entity_poly.pdbx_strand_id
1 'polypeptide(L)'
;MTIYLNDRSMLIASIADAETALQQPWPFMDKPCRLEAIRMIEECLAGHCTQQAAFDAFKAAASEQGLLKRKPPSIGLRKFDGVAEDLL
;
A
#
# COMPACT_ATOMS: atom_id res chain seq x y z
N MET A 1 -1.51 6.02 4.47
CA MET A 1 -1.32 4.57 4.71
C MET A 1 0.10 4.29 5.15
N THR A 2 0.43 3.10 5.67
CA THR A 2 1.83 2.75 6.01
C THR A 2 2.27 1.54 5.20
N ILE A 3 3.44 1.65 4.57
CA ILE A 3 4.09 0.54 3.85
C ILE A 3 5.37 0.11 4.58
N TYR A 4 5.79 -1.12 4.38
CA TYR A 4 7.10 -1.62 4.81
C TYR A 4 7.95 -1.91 3.58
N LEU A 5 9.03 -1.16 3.41
CA LEU A 5 9.85 -1.17 2.21
C LEU A 5 11.32 -1.02 2.61
N ASN A 6 12.19 -1.88 2.07
CA ASN A 6 13.63 -1.88 2.37
C ASN A 6 13.91 -1.85 3.88
N ASP A 7 13.28 -2.77 4.61
CA ASP A 7 13.35 -2.95 6.06
C ASP A 7 12.89 -1.73 6.91
N ARG A 8 12.23 -0.75 6.29
CA ARG A 8 11.76 0.48 6.93
C ARG A 8 10.25 0.67 6.77
N SER A 9 9.63 1.17 7.83
CA SER A 9 8.22 1.59 7.81
C SER A 9 8.12 3.02 7.27
N MET A 10 7.34 3.24 6.22
CA MET A 10 7.11 4.55 5.63
C MET A 10 5.64 4.95 5.75
N LEU A 11 5.36 6.13 6.30
CA LEU A 11 4.03 6.72 6.29
C LEU A 11 3.84 7.47 4.96
N ILE A 12 2.80 7.10 4.22
CA ILE A 12 2.38 7.75 2.99
C ILE A 12 1.14 8.59 3.32
N ALA A 13 1.32 9.90 3.45
CA ALA A 13 0.26 10.85 3.79
C ALA A 13 -0.05 11.82 2.63
N SER A 14 0.84 11.90 1.64
CA SER A 14 0.74 12.79 0.49
C SER A 14 1.16 12.09 -0.82
N ILE A 15 0.89 12.74 -1.96
CA ILE A 15 1.37 12.29 -3.27
C ILE A 15 2.90 12.34 -3.34
N ALA A 16 3.54 13.33 -2.73
CA ALA A 16 5.00 13.44 -2.65
C ALA A 16 5.62 12.27 -1.87
N ASP A 17 4.96 11.81 -0.79
CA ASP A 17 5.43 10.61 -0.06
C ASP A 17 5.32 9.35 -0.94
N ALA A 18 4.23 9.24 -1.71
CA ALA A 18 4.01 8.12 -2.62
C ALA A 18 5.03 8.10 -3.77
N GLU A 19 5.33 9.25 -4.36
CA GLU A 19 6.40 9.42 -5.35
C GLU A 19 7.76 9.01 -4.76
N THR A 20 8.11 9.52 -3.58
CA THR A 20 9.34 9.18 -2.87
C THR A 20 9.44 7.67 -2.64
N ALA A 21 8.35 7.03 -2.22
CA ALA A 21 8.29 5.59 -2.04
C ALA A 21 8.45 4.83 -3.36
N LEU A 22 7.87 5.31 -4.47
CA LEU A 22 8.02 4.69 -5.79
C LEU A 22 9.45 4.82 -6.33
N GLN A 23 10.20 5.86 -6.00
CA GLN A 23 11.61 6.00 -6.39
C GLN A 23 12.54 5.01 -5.67
N GLN A 24 12.12 4.43 -4.54
CA GLN A 24 12.90 3.41 -3.85
C GLN A 24 12.82 2.06 -4.59
N PRO A 25 13.84 1.18 -4.42
CA PRO A 25 13.75 -0.20 -4.88
C PRO A 25 12.56 -0.91 -4.23
N TRP A 26 11.68 -1.50 -5.05
CA TRP A 26 10.61 -2.39 -4.62
C TRP A 26 10.99 -3.84 -4.92
N PRO A 27 10.35 -4.84 -4.27
CA PRO A 27 10.63 -6.24 -4.54
C PRO A 27 10.53 -6.61 -6.01
N PHE A 28 9.55 -6.04 -6.73
CA PHE A 28 9.39 -6.25 -8.17
C PHE A 28 9.16 -4.92 -8.90
N MET A 29 10.18 -4.47 -9.61
CA MET A 29 10.19 -3.16 -10.27
C MET A 29 9.33 -3.13 -11.54
N ASP A 30 9.26 -4.24 -12.28
CA ASP A 30 8.62 -4.31 -13.61
C ASP A 30 7.14 -4.71 -13.55
N LYS A 31 6.56 -4.77 -12.35
CA LYS A 31 5.15 -5.12 -12.16
C LYS A 31 4.26 -4.04 -12.79
N PRO A 32 3.29 -4.41 -13.65
CA PRO A 32 2.41 -3.42 -14.30
C PRO A 32 1.68 -2.51 -13.31
N CYS A 33 1.25 -3.02 -12.17
CA CYS A 33 0.60 -2.22 -11.14
C CYS A 33 1.49 -1.10 -10.58
N ARG A 34 2.81 -1.33 -10.48
CA ARG A 34 3.78 -0.34 -10.01
C ARG A 34 4.02 0.72 -11.07
N LEU A 35 4.18 0.31 -12.33
CA LEU A 35 4.33 1.25 -13.45
C LEU A 35 3.09 2.13 -13.60
N GLU A 36 1.90 1.55 -13.44
CA GLU A 36 0.65 2.29 -13.44
C GLU A 36 0.54 3.24 -12.24
N ALA A 37 1.00 2.83 -11.05
CA ALA A 37 1.06 3.72 -9.89
C ALA A 37 2.01 4.91 -10.13
N ILE A 38 3.17 4.70 -10.76
CA ILE A 38 4.09 5.78 -11.16
C ILE A 38 3.37 6.76 -12.09
N ARG A 39 2.79 6.25 -13.17
CA ARG A 39 2.05 7.05 -14.14
C ARG A 39 0.95 7.87 -13.47
N MET A 40 0.13 7.24 -12.62
CA MET A 40 -0.98 7.92 -11.95
C MET A 40 -0.53 9.00 -10.97
N ILE A 41 0.62 8.81 -10.30
CA ILE A 41 1.23 9.81 -9.42
C ILE A 41 1.75 11.01 -10.23
N GLU A 42 2.43 10.77 -11.34
CA GLU A 42 2.92 11.82 -12.25
C GLU A 42 1.76 12.65 -12.83
N GLU A 43 0.70 11.99 -13.32
CA GLU A 43 -0.52 12.66 -13.81
C GLU A 43 -1.21 13.49 -12.72
N CYS A 44 -1.21 13.01 -11.47
CA CYS A 44 -1.75 13.77 -10.35
C CYS A 44 -0.92 15.03 -10.06
N LEU A 45 0.40 14.93 -10.10
CA LEU A 45 1.32 16.07 -9.91
C LEU A 45 1.19 17.10 -11.04
N ALA A 46 0.91 16.65 -12.26
CA ALA A 46 0.62 17.50 -13.41
C ALA A 46 -0.79 18.12 -13.38
N GLY A 47 -1.65 17.72 -12.43
CA GLY A 47 -3.02 18.24 -12.29
C GLY A 47 -4.04 17.59 -13.24
N HIS A 48 -3.73 16.43 -13.79
CA HIS A 48 -4.58 15.71 -14.75
C HIS A 48 -5.49 14.66 -14.11
N CYS A 49 -5.23 14.26 -12.86
CA CYS A 49 -6.11 13.37 -12.10
C CYS A 49 -6.22 13.76 -10.62
N THR A 50 -7.13 13.09 -9.90
CA THR A 50 -7.34 13.35 -8.47
C THR A 50 -6.34 12.59 -7.61
N GLN A 51 -6.00 13.16 -6.44
CA GLN A 51 -5.14 12.49 -5.46
C GLN A 51 -5.68 11.12 -5.04
N GLN A 52 -7.01 10.98 -4.97
CA GLN A 52 -7.66 9.72 -4.63
C GLN A 52 -7.36 8.63 -5.67
N ALA A 53 -7.48 8.93 -6.96
CA ALA A 53 -7.19 7.98 -8.03
C ALA A 53 -5.72 7.53 -8.00
N ALA A 54 -4.80 8.47 -7.77
CA ALA A 54 -3.38 8.15 -7.64
C ALA A 54 -3.07 7.30 -6.40
N PHE A 55 -3.70 7.60 -5.26
CA PHE A 55 -3.55 6.76 -4.06
C PHE A 55 -4.14 5.38 -4.21
N ASP A 56 -5.25 5.21 -4.93
CA ASP A 56 -5.84 3.89 -5.15
C ASP A 56 -4.93 3.03 -6.03
N ALA A 57 -4.34 3.59 -7.09
CA ALA A 57 -3.33 2.91 -7.91
C ALA A 57 -2.10 2.52 -7.07
N PHE A 58 -1.57 3.44 -6.26
CA PHE A 58 -0.46 3.16 -5.34
C PHE A 58 -0.80 2.05 -4.34
N LYS A 59 -2.00 2.09 -3.75
CA LYS A 59 -2.46 1.08 -2.79
C LYS A 59 -2.58 -0.29 -3.43
N ALA A 60 -3.10 -0.37 -4.66
CA ALA A 60 -3.19 -1.61 -5.41
C ALA A 60 -1.80 -2.20 -5.66
N ALA A 61 -0.83 -1.38 -6.11
CA ALA A 61 0.54 -1.81 -6.33
C ALA A 61 1.21 -2.31 -5.03
N ALA A 62 1.10 -1.54 -3.95
CA ALA A 62 1.65 -1.92 -2.65
C ALA A 62 0.99 -3.19 -2.10
N SER A 63 -0.31 -3.38 -2.34
CA SER A 63 -1.03 -4.59 -1.93
C SER A 63 -0.58 -5.81 -2.72
N GLU A 64 -0.45 -5.71 -4.05
CA GLU A 64 -0.01 -6.84 -4.90
C GLU A 64 1.38 -7.33 -4.51
N GLN A 65 2.26 -6.41 -4.09
CA GLN A 65 3.62 -6.75 -3.67
C GLN A 65 3.76 -7.00 -2.17
N GLY A 66 2.65 -7.03 -1.41
CA GLY A 66 2.67 -7.34 0.02
C GLY A 66 3.33 -6.28 0.92
N LEU A 67 3.46 -5.04 0.45
CA LEU A 67 4.14 -3.94 1.15
C LEU A 67 3.24 -3.26 2.18
N LEU A 68 1.91 -3.43 2.12
CA LEU A 68 1.00 -2.83 3.08
C LEU A 68 1.23 -3.41 4.48
N LYS A 69 1.55 -2.55 5.45
CA LYS A 69 1.63 -2.99 6.85
C LYS A 69 0.24 -3.45 7.28
N ARG A 70 0.07 -4.76 7.49
CA ARG A 70 -1.17 -5.30 8.08
C ARG A 70 -1.31 -4.69 9.46
N LYS A 71 -2.43 -4.00 9.72
CA LYS A 71 -2.79 -3.69 11.10
C LYS A 71 -2.97 -5.05 11.79
N PRO A 72 -2.31 -5.31 12.93
CA PRO A 72 -2.63 -6.51 13.69
C PRO A 72 -4.14 -6.48 13.98
N PRO A 73 -4.82 -7.63 13.98
CA PRO A 73 -6.21 -7.69 14.40
C PRO A 73 -6.32 -7.00 15.76
N SER A 74 -7.33 -6.15 15.93
CA SER A 74 -7.54 -5.47 17.20
C SER A 74 -7.66 -6.53 18.32
N ILE A 75 -7.29 -6.18 19.56
CA ILE A 75 -7.40 -7.11 20.70
C ILE A 75 -8.82 -7.68 20.85
N GLY A 76 -9.84 -6.95 20.40
CA GLY A 76 -11.23 -7.43 20.33
C GLY A 76 -11.48 -8.58 19.35
N LEU A 77 -10.74 -8.65 18.23
CA LEU A 77 -10.85 -9.74 17.24
C LEU A 77 -10.23 -11.05 17.74
N ARG A 78 -9.14 -11.00 18.51
CA ARG A 78 -8.51 -12.20 19.12
C ARG A 78 -9.45 -12.96 20.07
N LYS A 79 -10.49 -12.31 20.59
CA LYS A 79 -11.45 -12.95 21.52
C LYS A 79 -12.41 -13.93 20.83
N PHE A 80 -12.52 -13.88 19.49
CA PHE A 80 -13.45 -14.73 18.74
C PHE A 80 -12.76 -15.87 17.97
N ASP A 81 -11.43 -15.88 17.89
CA ASP A 81 -10.68 -16.99 17.26
C ASP A 81 -10.85 -18.32 18.01
N GLY A 82 -11.27 -18.29 19.29
CA GLY A 82 -11.51 -19.48 20.10
C GLY A 82 -12.90 -20.12 19.98
N VAL A 83 -13.77 -19.64 19.07
CA VAL A 83 -15.15 -20.17 18.91
C VAL A 83 -15.31 -21.03 17.65
N ALA A 84 -14.32 -21.04 16.76
CA ALA A 84 -14.37 -21.82 15.52
C ALA A 84 -13.78 -23.24 15.66
N GLU A 85 -13.11 -23.57 16.78
CA GLU A 85 -12.53 -24.90 17.00
C GLU A 85 -13.46 -25.87 17.77
N ASP A 86 -14.64 -25.43 18.23
CA ASP A 86 -15.60 -26.27 18.98
C ASP A 86 -16.79 -26.78 18.13
N LEU A 87 -16.65 -26.76 16.80
CA LEU A 87 -17.68 -27.21 15.84
C LEU A 87 -17.18 -28.29 14.85
N LEU A 88 -16.10 -29.00 15.19
CA LEU A 88 -15.67 -30.24 14.53
C LEU A 88 -15.55 -31.37 15.56
#